data_AF-A0A8S7N1L5-F1
#
_entry.id   AF-A0A8S7N1L5-F1
#
_cell.length_a   1.000
_cell.length_b   1.000
_cell.length_c   1.000
_cell.angle_alpha   90.00
_cell.angle_beta   90.00
_cell.angle_gamma   90.00
#
_symmetry.space_group_name_H-M   'P 1'
#
loop_
_entity.id
_entity.type
_entity.pdbx_description
1 polymer ?
#
loop_
_entity_poly.entity_id
_entity_poly.type
_entity_poly.pdbx_seq_one_letter_code
_entity_poly.pdbx_strand_id
1 'polypeptide(L)'
;NGIPINKRGSGIRRLILLNFFRAEAEKNVAGTPRNVIYAIEEPETSQHPNYQMMLMKALLALAGQPHRQIIVTTHVPALAGLIPVEGVRYVTRNEAGEPVVKMPDDAVLKEATESLGVLPETGMERAQGIVLVEGKSDVTFLRHAASSLKQSGALPASLEDVKIVPVLIGGCGSVKHWVTLNLAKDLGLPWCVFLDSDIGGDPAQVLSIQKRKKEVEEAGKVFFATRKREIENYLCP
;
A
#
# COMPACT_ATOMS: atom_id res chain seq x y z
N ASN A 1 -35.37 17.49 -8.46
CA ASN A 1 -34.25 17.71 -9.42
C ASN A 1 -34.02 16.48 -10.30
N GLY A 2 -34.83 16.34 -11.36
CA GLY A 2 -34.95 15.16 -12.22
C GLY A 2 -34.03 15.14 -13.45
N ILE A 3 -32.73 15.39 -13.28
CA ILE A 3 -31.75 15.17 -14.36
C ILE A 3 -31.37 13.68 -14.35
N PRO A 4 -31.65 12.92 -15.43
CA PRO A 4 -31.28 11.51 -15.56
C PRO A 4 -29.78 11.27 -15.36
N ILE A 5 -29.41 10.15 -14.75
CA ILE A 5 -28.02 9.84 -14.36
C ILE A 5 -27.06 9.84 -15.56
N ASN A 6 -27.54 9.40 -16.73
CA ASN A 6 -26.80 9.39 -18.00
C ASN A 6 -26.51 10.79 -18.55
N LYS A 7 -27.22 11.83 -18.09
CA LYS A 7 -27.02 13.24 -18.46
C LYS A 7 -26.21 14.02 -17.43
N ARG A 8 -25.69 13.38 -16.38
CA ARG A 8 -24.83 14.02 -15.37
C ARG A 8 -23.35 13.90 -15.74
N GLY A 9 -22.53 14.86 -15.32
CA GLY A 9 -21.07 14.82 -15.50
C GLY A 9 -20.46 13.54 -14.92
N SER A 10 -19.35 13.07 -15.51
CA SER A 10 -18.77 11.75 -15.17
C SER A 10 -18.42 11.61 -13.69
N GLY A 11 -18.01 12.70 -13.03
CA GLY A 11 -17.77 12.73 -11.57
C GLY A 11 -19.00 12.42 -10.72
N ILE A 12 -20.18 12.92 -11.11
CA ILE A 12 -21.43 12.63 -10.38
C ILE A 12 -21.85 11.17 -10.58
N ARG A 13 -21.70 10.63 -11.79
CA ARG A 13 -21.97 9.21 -12.07
C ARG A 13 -21.07 8.28 -11.25
N ARG A 14 -19.80 8.63 -11.11
CA ARG A 14 -18.80 7.86 -10.34
C ARG A 14 -19.02 7.98 -8.83
N LEU A 15 -19.42 9.15 -8.32
CA LEU A 15 -19.86 9.31 -6.92
C LEU A 15 -21.09 8.44 -6.60
N ILE A 16 -22.05 8.34 -7.53
CA ILE A 16 -23.20 7.45 -7.38
C ILE A 16 -22.74 5.98 -7.37
N LEU A 17 -21.81 5.60 -8.25
CA LEU A 17 -21.24 4.26 -8.29
C LEU A 17 -20.51 3.92 -6.98
N LEU A 18 -19.72 4.84 -6.43
CA LEU A 18 -19.05 4.69 -5.14
C LEU A 18 -20.05 4.50 -4.00
N ASN A 19 -21.09 5.34 -3.95
CA ASN A 19 -22.14 5.22 -2.93
C ASN A 19 -22.94 3.92 -3.09
N PHE A 20 -23.14 3.45 -4.31
CA PHE A 20 -23.75 2.15 -4.58
C PHE A 20 -22.87 1.02 -4.03
N PHE A 21 -21.57 1.01 -4.33
CA PHE A 21 -20.66 -0.01 -3.79
C PHE A 21 -20.55 0.04 -2.27
N ARG A 22 -20.53 1.24 -1.68
CA ARG A 22 -20.53 1.41 -0.23
C ARG A 22 -21.81 0.86 0.40
N ALA A 23 -22.98 1.21 -0.15
CA ALA A 23 -24.26 0.70 0.34
C ALA A 23 -24.41 -0.81 0.15
N GLU A 24 -23.85 -1.36 -0.93
CA GLU A 24 -23.84 -2.80 -1.17
C GLU A 24 -22.86 -3.54 -0.24
N ALA A 25 -21.71 -2.93 0.07
CA ALA A 25 -20.78 -3.44 1.07
C ALA A 25 -21.37 -3.43 2.49
N GLU A 26 -22.23 -2.45 2.79
CA GLU A 26 -22.93 -2.32 4.08
C GLU A 26 -24.16 -3.26 4.19
N LYS A 27 -24.68 -3.78 3.07
CA LYS A 27 -25.81 -4.72 3.05
C LYS A 27 -25.37 -6.14 3.40
N ASN A 28 -25.52 -6.52 4.66
CA ASN A 28 -25.55 -7.92 5.09
C ASN A 28 -26.82 -8.60 4.53
N VAL A 29 -26.69 -9.37 3.46
CA VAL A 29 -27.83 -10.08 2.87
C VAL A 29 -28.16 -11.31 3.72
N ALA A 30 -29.15 -11.16 4.59
CA ALA A 30 -29.85 -12.28 5.20
C ALA A 30 -30.69 -12.98 4.12
N GLY A 31 -30.32 -14.21 3.77
CA GLY A 31 -31.05 -15.04 2.81
C GLY A 31 -30.26 -15.31 1.54
N THR A 32 -29.65 -16.50 1.50
CA THR A 32 -28.94 -17.13 0.38
C THR A 32 -27.83 -16.29 -0.28
N PRO A 33 -26.54 -16.59 -0.03
CA PRO A 33 -25.46 -15.82 -0.63
C PRO A 33 -25.42 -15.99 -2.15
N ARG A 34 -25.53 -14.88 -2.89
CA ARG A 34 -25.28 -14.82 -4.34
C ARG A 34 -23.83 -14.50 -4.61
N ASN A 35 -23.17 -15.31 -5.43
CA ASN A 35 -21.84 -15.00 -5.97
C ASN A 35 -21.96 -13.90 -7.02
N VAL A 36 -21.19 -12.82 -6.88
CA VAL A 36 -21.20 -11.68 -7.81
C VAL A 36 -19.78 -11.29 -8.20
N ILE A 37 -19.56 -11.17 -9.52
CA ILE A 37 -18.33 -10.65 -10.09
C ILE A 37 -18.58 -9.23 -10.59
N TYR A 38 -17.75 -8.29 -10.16
CA TYR A 38 -17.74 -6.92 -10.66
C TYR A 38 -16.52 -6.74 -11.56
N ALA A 39 -16.75 -6.30 -12.80
CA ALA A 39 -15.69 -5.91 -13.73
C ALA A 39 -15.84 -4.42 -14.00
N ILE A 40 -14.82 -3.63 -13.65
CA ILE A 40 -14.85 -2.18 -13.74
C ILE A 40 -13.63 -1.70 -14.53
N GLU A 41 -13.90 -1.02 -15.63
CA GLU A 41 -12.86 -0.43 -16.46
C GLU A 41 -12.48 0.95 -15.92
N GLU A 42 -11.18 1.16 -15.68
CA GLU A 42 -10.58 2.43 -15.24
C GLU A 42 -11.45 3.23 -14.25
N PRO A 43 -11.78 2.66 -13.07
CA PRO A 43 -12.65 3.30 -12.09
C PRO A 43 -12.16 4.71 -11.69
N GLU A 44 -10.86 4.96 -11.78
CA GLU A 44 -10.16 6.18 -11.38
C GLU A 44 -10.23 7.35 -12.38
N THR A 45 -10.66 7.10 -13.62
CA THR A 45 -10.56 8.11 -14.70
C THR A 45 -11.38 9.35 -14.38
N SER A 46 -10.81 10.53 -14.66
CA SER A 46 -11.38 11.86 -14.38
C SER A 46 -11.68 12.14 -12.88
N GLN A 47 -11.03 11.44 -11.95
CA GLN A 47 -11.12 11.72 -10.51
C GLN A 47 -9.89 12.46 -9.98
N HIS A 48 -10.07 13.28 -8.94
CA HIS A 48 -8.97 13.81 -8.16
C HIS A 48 -8.22 12.66 -7.45
N PRO A 49 -6.89 12.69 -7.30
CA PRO A 49 -6.11 11.60 -6.69
C PRO A 49 -6.67 11.08 -5.36
N ASN A 50 -7.13 11.97 -4.48
CA ASN A 50 -7.76 11.56 -3.21
C ASN A 50 -9.00 10.67 -3.40
N TYR A 51 -9.80 10.91 -4.44
CA TYR A 51 -10.98 10.10 -4.75
C TYR A 51 -10.62 8.78 -5.44
N GLN A 52 -9.55 8.75 -6.23
CA GLN A 52 -9.02 7.50 -6.78
C GLN A 52 -8.60 6.55 -5.66
N MET A 53 -7.87 7.06 -4.67
CA MET A 53 -7.49 6.32 -3.47
C MET A 53 -8.70 5.79 -2.69
N MET A 54 -9.69 6.65 -2.45
CA MET A 54 -10.92 6.27 -1.72
C MET A 54 -11.71 5.20 -2.47
N LEU A 55 -11.81 5.30 -3.79
CA LEU A 55 -12.50 4.34 -4.65
C LEU A 55 -11.80 2.98 -4.63
N MET A 56 -10.48 2.94 -4.79
CA MET A 56 -9.72 1.69 -4.75
C MET A 56 -9.83 0.99 -3.39
N LYS A 57 -9.78 1.74 -2.28
CA LYS A 57 -10.00 1.18 -0.93
C LYS A 57 -11.40 0.60 -0.76
N ALA A 58 -12.43 1.26 -1.27
CA ALA A 58 -13.81 0.75 -1.22
C ALA A 58 -13.97 -0.55 -2.03
N LEU A 59 -13.35 -0.61 -3.21
CA LEU A 59 -13.35 -1.81 -4.05
C LEU A 59 -12.59 -2.97 -3.40
N LEU A 60 -11.44 -2.72 -2.77
CA LEU A 60 -10.70 -3.72 -2.00
C LEU A 60 -11.50 -4.21 -0.79
N ALA A 61 -12.16 -3.32 -0.06
CA ALA A 61 -13.03 -3.71 1.06
C ALA A 61 -14.20 -4.60 0.59
N LEU A 62 -14.79 -4.29 -0.57
CA LEU A 62 -15.84 -5.12 -1.17
C LEU A 62 -15.30 -6.48 -1.65
N ALA A 63 -14.07 -6.53 -2.17
CA ALA A 63 -13.40 -7.77 -2.56
C ALA A 63 -13.10 -8.69 -1.37
N GLY A 64 -12.92 -8.13 -0.17
CA GLY A 64 -12.74 -8.89 1.07
C GLY A 64 -14.01 -9.55 1.59
N GLN A 65 -15.19 -9.26 1.02
CA GLN A 65 -16.45 -9.85 1.44
C GLN A 65 -16.67 -11.22 0.80
N PRO A 66 -17.33 -12.16 1.50
CA PRO A 66 -17.64 -13.46 0.93
C PRO A 66 -18.56 -13.31 -0.29
N HIS A 67 -18.40 -14.20 -1.27
CA HIS A 67 -19.21 -14.24 -2.50
C HIS A 67 -19.03 -13.04 -3.45
N ARG A 68 -17.96 -12.25 -3.28
CA ARG A 68 -17.65 -11.10 -4.13
C ARG A 68 -16.29 -11.27 -4.78
N GLN A 69 -16.21 -10.99 -6.08
CA GLN A 69 -14.96 -10.88 -6.81
C GLN A 69 -14.93 -9.56 -7.57
N ILE A 70 -13.83 -8.83 -7.45
CA ILE A 70 -13.64 -7.54 -8.12
C ILE A 70 -12.50 -7.66 -9.14
N ILE A 71 -12.76 -7.25 -10.37
CA ILE A 71 -11.80 -7.13 -11.46
C ILE A 71 -11.78 -5.67 -11.88
N VAL A 72 -10.58 -5.07 -11.87
CA VAL A 72 -10.37 -3.68 -12.28
C VAL A 72 -9.29 -3.61 -13.33
N THR A 73 -9.47 -2.71 -14.31
CA THR A 73 -8.36 -2.26 -15.16
C THR A 73 -7.88 -0.91 -14.67
N THR A 74 -6.59 -0.66 -14.72
CA THR A 74 -6.01 0.64 -14.37
C THR A 74 -4.78 0.89 -15.21
N HIS A 75 -4.65 2.12 -15.71
CA HIS A 75 -3.40 2.64 -16.23
C HIS A 75 -2.64 3.46 -15.18
N VAL A 76 -3.23 3.64 -13.99
CA VAL A 76 -2.64 4.43 -12.91
C VAL A 76 -1.77 3.53 -12.02
N PRO A 77 -0.45 3.71 -12.05
CA PRO A 77 0.49 2.80 -11.42
C PRO A 77 0.39 2.78 -9.89
N ALA A 78 0.17 3.95 -9.31
CA ALA A 78 0.05 4.14 -7.88
C ALA A 78 -1.18 3.41 -7.30
N LEU A 79 -2.19 3.11 -8.12
CA LEU A 79 -3.38 2.37 -7.71
C LEU A 79 -3.16 0.86 -7.78
N ALA A 80 -2.47 0.36 -8.81
CA ALA A 80 -1.95 -1.02 -8.81
C ALA A 80 -1.04 -1.25 -7.59
N GLY A 81 -0.30 -0.21 -7.21
CA GLY A 81 0.39 -0.02 -5.94
C GLY A 81 -0.35 -0.46 -4.68
N LEU A 82 -1.68 -0.47 -4.66
CA LEU A 82 -2.52 -0.73 -3.47
C LEU A 82 -3.12 -2.13 -3.43
N ILE A 83 -3.03 -2.88 -4.54
CA ILE A 83 -3.65 -4.19 -4.71
C ILE A 83 -2.66 -5.27 -4.25
N PRO A 84 -3.13 -6.35 -3.60
CA PRO A 84 -2.30 -7.52 -3.33
C PRO A 84 -1.62 -8.02 -4.61
N VAL A 85 -0.33 -8.33 -4.53
CA VAL A 85 0.49 -8.81 -5.65
C VAL A 85 -0.21 -9.95 -6.40
N GLU A 86 -0.81 -10.89 -5.68
CA GLU A 86 -1.45 -12.08 -6.23
C GLU A 86 -2.66 -11.74 -7.13
N GLY A 87 -3.25 -10.55 -6.92
CA GLY A 87 -4.34 -9.99 -7.70
C GLY A 87 -3.89 -9.21 -8.94
N VAL A 88 -2.59 -8.96 -9.11
CA VAL A 88 -2.07 -8.17 -10.24
C VAL A 88 -1.94 -9.04 -11.48
N ARG A 89 -2.38 -8.52 -12.63
CA ARG A 89 -2.14 -9.09 -13.96
C ARG A 89 -1.59 -8.00 -14.84
N TYR A 90 -0.43 -8.23 -15.43
CA TYR A 90 0.19 -7.25 -16.32
C TYR A 90 -0.08 -7.62 -17.78
N VAL A 91 -0.81 -6.76 -18.48
CA VAL A 91 -1.14 -6.94 -19.89
C VAL A 91 -0.15 -6.14 -20.72
N THR A 92 0.67 -6.81 -21.52
CA THR A 92 1.72 -6.21 -22.35
C THR A 92 1.79 -6.88 -23.73
N ARG A 93 2.74 -6.49 -24.57
CA ARG A 93 3.03 -7.15 -25.84
C ARG A 93 4.39 -7.84 -25.77
N ASN A 94 4.50 -9.03 -26.36
CA ASN A 94 5.79 -9.71 -26.53
C ASN A 94 6.63 -9.04 -27.64
N GLU A 95 7.84 -9.54 -27.88
CA GLU A 95 8.74 -9.02 -28.94
C GLU A 95 8.14 -9.10 -30.34
N ALA A 96 7.21 -10.04 -30.58
CA ALA A 96 6.48 -10.17 -31.84
C ALA A 96 5.25 -9.24 -31.93
N GLY A 97 4.98 -8.42 -30.90
CA GLY A 97 3.85 -7.49 -30.85
C GLY A 97 2.52 -8.12 -30.42
N GLU A 98 2.50 -9.39 -30.03
CA GLU A 98 1.28 -10.11 -29.63
C GLU A 98 0.92 -9.81 -28.16
N PRO A 99 -0.38 -9.64 -27.84
CA PRO A 99 -0.80 -9.38 -26.47
C PRO A 99 -0.55 -10.61 -25.59
N VAL A 100 0.12 -10.39 -24.46
CA VAL A 100 0.42 -11.39 -23.45
C VAL A 100 -0.03 -10.90 -22.08
N VAL A 101 -0.52 -11.82 -21.26
CA VAL A 101 -0.84 -11.57 -19.85
C VAL A 101 0.23 -12.24 -19.01
N LYS A 102 0.98 -11.42 -18.27
CA LYS A 102 1.96 -11.92 -17.32
C LYS A 102 1.30 -12.07 -15.95
N MET A 103 1.46 -13.25 -15.36
CA MET A 103 0.97 -13.59 -14.02
C MET A 103 1.84 -12.88 -12.97
N PRO A 104 1.34 -12.69 -11.74
CA PRO A 104 2.09 -11.94 -10.75
C PRO A 104 3.32 -12.75 -10.30
N ASP A 105 4.48 -12.21 -10.62
CA ASP A 105 5.78 -12.61 -10.10
C ASP A 105 6.66 -11.38 -9.93
N ASP A 106 7.81 -11.59 -9.30
CA ASP A 106 8.79 -10.55 -9.02
C ASP A 106 9.23 -9.79 -10.29
N ALA A 107 9.52 -10.48 -11.39
CA ALA A 107 9.95 -9.82 -12.63
C ALA A 107 8.84 -8.97 -13.25
N VAL A 108 7.60 -9.46 -13.21
CA VAL A 108 6.42 -8.80 -13.78
C VAL A 108 6.05 -7.53 -13.04
N LEU A 109 6.20 -7.53 -11.70
CA LEU A 109 5.96 -6.33 -10.91
C LEU A 109 7.00 -5.25 -11.22
N LYS A 110 8.28 -5.62 -11.35
CA LYS A 110 9.35 -4.68 -11.75
C LYS A 110 9.04 -4.05 -13.10
N GLU A 111 8.78 -4.88 -14.10
CA GLU A 111 8.46 -4.44 -15.46
C GLU A 111 7.20 -3.56 -15.51
N ALA A 112 6.15 -3.95 -14.77
CA ALA A 112 4.95 -3.13 -14.65
C ALA A 112 5.30 -1.77 -14.05
N THR A 113 6.09 -1.71 -12.98
CA THR A 113 6.42 -0.46 -12.29
C THR A 113 7.34 0.46 -13.08
N GLU A 114 8.29 -0.10 -13.83
CA GLU A 114 9.17 0.62 -14.76
C GLU A 114 8.36 1.20 -15.93
N SER A 115 7.55 0.37 -16.59
CA SER A 115 6.69 0.79 -17.71
C SER A 115 5.67 1.85 -17.31
N LEU A 116 5.24 1.80 -16.05
CA LEU A 116 4.26 2.69 -15.48
C LEU A 116 4.89 3.91 -14.77
N GLY A 117 6.21 4.01 -14.70
CA GLY A 117 6.91 5.18 -14.16
C GLY A 117 6.76 5.38 -12.64
N VAL A 118 6.55 4.31 -11.87
CA VAL A 118 6.59 4.36 -10.40
C VAL A 118 8.03 4.35 -9.95
N LEU A 119 8.68 5.50 -10.06
CA LEU A 119 9.95 5.70 -9.39
C LEU A 119 9.70 5.73 -7.89
N PRO A 120 10.45 4.97 -7.11
CA PRO A 120 10.31 5.02 -5.67
C PRO A 120 10.85 6.37 -5.15
N GLU A 121 10.36 6.78 -3.98
CA GLU A 121 10.42 8.18 -3.51
C GLU A 121 11.83 8.81 -3.58
N THR A 122 11.88 10.05 -4.06
CA THR A 122 13.08 10.90 -4.11
C THR A 122 13.82 10.88 -2.77
N GLY A 123 15.06 10.38 -2.75
CA GLY A 123 15.90 10.30 -1.55
C GLY A 123 16.68 9.00 -1.42
N MET A 124 16.23 7.90 -2.04
CA MET A 124 16.92 6.60 -1.95
C MET A 124 18.29 6.57 -2.63
N GLU A 125 18.51 7.37 -3.67
CA GLU A 125 19.82 7.46 -4.36
C GLU A 125 20.95 7.94 -3.45
N ARG A 126 20.63 8.65 -2.37
CA ARG A 126 21.60 9.18 -1.40
C ARG A 126 21.57 8.44 -0.06
N ALA A 127 20.70 7.45 0.07
CA ALA A 127 20.53 6.70 1.31
C ALA A 127 21.77 5.82 1.57
N GLN A 128 22.17 5.73 2.83
CA GLN A 128 23.13 4.74 3.32
C GLN A 128 22.44 3.59 4.08
N GLY A 129 21.13 3.73 4.34
CA GLY A 129 20.28 2.68 4.89
C GLY A 129 18.80 3.04 4.80
N ILE A 130 17.93 2.05 4.91
CA ILE A 130 16.48 2.22 4.75
C ILE A 130 15.74 1.66 5.97
N VAL A 131 14.74 2.39 6.46
CA VAL A 131 13.78 1.89 7.47
C VAL A 131 12.42 1.78 6.82
N LEU A 132 11.90 0.57 6.70
CA LEU A 132 10.59 0.34 6.11
C LEU A 132 9.51 0.53 7.18
N VAL A 133 8.53 1.40 6.88
CA VAL A 133 7.44 1.75 7.81
C VAL A 133 6.06 1.71 7.14
N GLU A 134 5.01 1.45 7.91
CA GLU A 134 3.66 1.25 7.38
C GLU A 134 3.02 2.55 6.88
N GLY A 135 3.08 3.60 7.70
CA GLY A 135 2.34 4.83 7.54
C GLY A 135 3.20 6.10 7.43
N LYS A 136 2.57 7.18 7.00
CA LYS A 136 3.21 8.52 6.92
C LYS A 136 3.52 9.09 8.30
N SER A 137 2.70 8.72 9.28
CA SER A 137 2.91 9.07 10.69
C SER A 137 4.23 8.47 11.19
N ASP A 138 4.56 7.23 10.85
CA ASP A 138 5.81 6.57 11.25
C ASP A 138 7.05 7.29 10.69
N VAL A 139 7.01 7.70 9.42
CA VAL A 139 8.08 8.49 8.80
C VAL A 139 8.31 9.77 9.61
N THR A 140 7.22 10.45 9.96
CA THR A 140 7.26 11.71 10.71
C THR A 140 7.77 11.48 12.13
N PHE A 141 7.27 10.44 12.79
CA PHE A 141 7.66 10.03 14.14
C PHE A 141 9.15 9.70 14.21
N LEU A 142 9.66 8.84 13.32
CA LEU A 142 11.07 8.44 13.34
C LEU A 142 12.02 9.61 13.12
N ARG A 143 11.72 10.49 12.15
CA ARG A 143 12.53 11.70 11.92
C ARG A 143 12.50 12.63 13.12
N HIS A 144 11.32 12.90 13.65
CA HIS A 144 11.15 13.77 14.81
C HIS A 144 11.85 13.19 16.04
N ALA A 145 11.60 11.92 16.38
CA ALA A 145 12.19 11.25 17.52
C ALA A 145 13.72 11.22 17.44
N ALA A 146 14.29 10.88 16.28
CA ALA A 146 15.74 10.88 16.09
C ALA A 146 16.34 12.29 16.25
N SER A 147 15.70 13.32 15.67
CA SER A 147 16.11 14.70 15.83
C SER A 147 16.03 15.19 17.28
N SER A 148 14.92 14.90 17.98
CA SER A 148 14.73 15.28 19.38
C SER A 148 15.73 14.58 20.30
N LEU A 149 15.98 13.27 20.08
CA LEU A 149 16.97 12.50 20.84
C LEU A 149 18.41 12.98 20.57
N LYS A 150 18.70 13.42 19.33
CA LYS A 150 19.98 14.09 19.02
C LYS A 150 20.11 15.40 19.79
N GLN A 151 19.08 16.24 19.76
CA GLN A 151 19.07 17.54 20.45
C GLN A 151 19.20 17.39 21.97
N SER A 152 18.65 16.33 22.55
CA SER A 152 18.80 16.01 23.97
C SER A 152 20.13 15.33 24.33
N GLY A 153 21.00 15.05 23.35
CA GLY A 153 22.27 14.34 23.53
C GLY A 153 22.14 12.84 23.79
N ALA A 154 20.95 12.26 23.65
CA ALA A 154 20.71 10.82 23.81
C ALA A 154 21.17 10.02 22.58
N LEU A 155 21.19 10.65 21.40
CA LEU A 155 21.77 10.09 20.19
C LEU A 155 22.88 10.99 19.64
N PRO A 156 23.95 10.42 19.06
CA PRO A 156 25.03 11.20 18.47
C PRO A 156 24.64 11.85 17.12
N ALA A 157 23.60 11.35 16.46
CA ALA A 157 23.19 11.75 15.11
C ALA A 157 21.70 11.46 14.87
N SER A 158 21.06 12.24 13.98
CA SER A 158 19.71 11.97 13.47
C SER A 158 19.77 11.03 12.26
N LEU A 159 18.61 10.56 11.79
CA LEU A 159 18.53 9.72 10.59
C LEU A 159 19.08 10.42 9.36
N GLU A 160 18.85 11.73 9.22
CA GLU A 160 19.36 12.54 8.12
C GLU A 160 20.89 12.64 8.12
N ASP A 161 21.52 12.80 9.28
CA ASP A 161 22.99 12.89 9.40
C ASP A 161 23.67 11.61 8.90
N VAL A 162 23.09 10.45 9.22
CA VAL A 162 23.59 9.13 8.80
C VAL A 162 22.95 8.63 7.51
N LYS A 163 22.17 9.49 6.82
CA LYS A 163 21.51 9.21 5.54
C LYS A 163 20.63 7.95 5.57
N ILE A 164 19.97 7.69 6.70
CA ILE A 164 18.96 6.65 6.82
C ILE A 164 17.61 7.23 6.41
N VAL A 165 16.93 6.58 5.46
CA VAL A 165 15.67 7.06 4.89
C VAL A 165 14.52 6.15 5.33
N PRO A 166 13.54 6.66 6.09
CA PRO A 166 12.29 5.95 6.31
C PRO A 166 11.48 5.92 5.01
N VAL A 167 11.05 4.74 4.57
CA VAL A 167 10.27 4.56 3.34
C VAL A 167 8.95 3.86 3.64
N LEU A 168 7.90 4.44 3.09
CA LEU A 168 6.53 3.94 3.16
C LEU A 168 6.38 2.65 2.38
N ILE A 169 6.13 1.55 3.07
CA ILE A 169 5.80 0.27 2.45
C ILE A 169 4.30 0.09 2.19
N GLY A 170 3.44 0.87 2.87
CA GLY A 170 1.99 0.67 2.82
C GLY A 170 1.59 -0.70 3.40
N GLY A 171 0.29 -1.01 3.36
CA GLY A 171 -0.24 -2.29 3.80
C GLY A 171 0.44 -3.47 3.08
N CYS A 172 0.65 -4.57 3.81
CA CYS A 172 1.32 -5.76 3.31
C CYS A 172 0.67 -6.30 2.02
N GLY A 173 1.49 -6.64 1.01
CA GLY A 173 1.05 -7.18 -0.28
C GLY A 173 0.92 -6.15 -1.41
N SER A 174 1.14 -4.87 -1.13
CA SER A 174 0.99 -3.81 -2.13
C SER A 174 2.19 -3.75 -3.10
N VAL A 175 1.98 -3.46 -4.39
CA VAL A 175 3.09 -3.36 -5.37
C VAL A 175 4.14 -2.32 -4.94
N LYS A 176 3.73 -1.27 -4.21
CA LYS A 176 4.65 -0.26 -3.64
C LYS A 176 5.63 -0.85 -2.63
N HIS A 177 5.19 -1.82 -1.83
CA HIS A 177 6.04 -2.56 -0.88
C HIS A 177 7.13 -3.34 -1.62
N TRP A 178 6.76 -4.01 -2.70
CA TRP A 178 7.65 -4.84 -3.50
C TRP A 178 8.71 -4.02 -4.24
N VAL A 179 8.29 -2.91 -4.88
CA VAL A 179 9.21 -1.98 -5.57
C VAL A 179 10.25 -1.42 -4.60
N THR A 180 9.81 -1.02 -3.41
CA THR A 180 10.70 -0.46 -2.39
C THR A 180 11.71 -1.48 -1.89
N LEU A 181 11.26 -2.72 -1.63
CA LEU A 181 12.13 -3.79 -1.15
C LEU A 181 13.17 -4.22 -2.18
N ASN A 182 12.78 -4.36 -3.45
CA ASN A 182 13.75 -4.75 -4.48
C ASN A 182 14.68 -3.62 -4.88
N LEU A 183 14.24 -2.36 -4.82
CA LEU A 183 15.19 -1.26 -4.95
C LEU A 183 16.23 -1.27 -3.82
N ALA A 184 15.82 -1.49 -2.57
CA ALA A 184 16.77 -1.58 -1.45
C ALA A 184 17.80 -2.71 -1.67
N LYS A 185 17.36 -3.85 -2.23
CA LYS A 185 18.26 -4.95 -2.60
C LYS A 185 19.17 -4.60 -3.79
N ASP A 186 18.62 -4.04 -4.86
CA ASP A 186 19.35 -3.68 -6.09
C ASP A 186 20.42 -2.61 -5.81
N LEU A 187 20.15 -1.68 -4.89
CA LEU A 187 21.11 -0.67 -4.43
C LEU A 187 22.10 -1.19 -3.38
N GLY A 188 21.96 -2.44 -2.93
CA GLY A 188 22.82 -3.03 -1.89
C GLY A 188 22.72 -2.33 -0.53
N LEU A 189 21.62 -1.60 -0.28
CA LEU A 189 21.48 -0.81 0.93
C LEU A 189 21.09 -1.69 2.13
N PRO A 190 21.70 -1.46 3.31
CA PRO A 190 21.21 -2.09 4.53
C PRO A 190 19.81 -1.58 4.84
N TRP A 191 18.92 -2.50 5.21
CA TRP A 191 17.53 -2.15 5.51
C TRP A 191 17.00 -2.91 6.72
N CYS A 192 16.06 -2.28 7.42
CA CYS A 192 15.31 -2.85 8.53
C CYS A 192 13.83 -2.49 8.42
N VAL A 193 13.00 -3.12 9.24
CA VAL A 193 11.56 -2.86 9.35
C VAL A 193 11.27 -2.26 10.72
N PHE A 194 10.41 -1.24 10.77
CA PHE A 194 9.86 -0.68 12.00
C PHE A 194 8.34 -0.66 11.90
N LEU A 195 7.66 -1.35 12.82
CA LEU A 195 6.19 -1.41 12.88
C LEU A 195 5.68 -1.12 14.29
N ASP A 196 4.41 -0.77 14.38
CA ASP A 196 3.69 -0.77 15.64
C ASP A 196 3.55 -2.20 16.19
N SER A 197 3.49 -2.30 17.50
CA SER A 197 3.41 -3.60 18.17
C SER A 197 1.99 -4.13 18.27
N ASP A 198 1.00 -3.24 18.17
CA ASP A 198 -0.42 -3.49 18.39
C ASP A 198 -0.69 -4.30 19.69
N ILE A 199 0.16 -4.16 20.69
CA ILE A 199 0.01 -4.87 21.96
C ILE A 199 -1.31 -4.48 22.61
N GLY A 200 -2.13 -5.49 22.93
CA GLY A 200 -3.49 -5.30 23.46
C GLY A 200 -4.53 -4.90 22.40
N GLY A 201 -4.17 -4.93 21.12
CA GLY A 201 -5.07 -4.81 19.97
C GLY A 201 -5.67 -6.15 19.54
N ASP A 202 -6.05 -6.23 18.25
CA ASP A 202 -6.63 -7.45 17.68
C ASP A 202 -5.59 -8.60 17.67
N PRO A 203 -5.92 -9.79 18.23
CA PRO A 203 -5.04 -10.96 18.18
C PRO A 203 -4.55 -11.31 16.76
N ALA A 204 -5.35 -11.07 15.73
CA ALA A 204 -4.96 -11.33 14.34
C ALA A 204 -3.83 -10.39 13.87
N GLN A 205 -3.86 -9.12 14.30
CA GLN A 205 -2.81 -8.14 13.98
C GLN A 205 -1.50 -8.49 14.70
N VAL A 206 -1.57 -8.83 15.99
CA VAL A 206 -0.40 -9.24 16.77
C VAL A 206 0.27 -10.48 16.16
N LEU A 207 -0.51 -11.46 15.72
CA LEU A 207 -0.01 -12.65 15.02
C LEU A 207 0.63 -12.30 13.67
N SER A 208 0.06 -11.36 12.93
CA SER A 208 0.62 -10.86 11.66
C SER A 208 1.99 -10.23 11.88
N ILE A 209 2.14 -9.36 12.89
CA ILE A 209 3.40 -8.72 13.26
C ILE A 209 4.45 -9.77 13.67
N GLN A 210 4.06 -10.78 14.47
CA GLN A 210 4.97 -11.85 14.87
C GLN A 210 5.44 -12.70 13.68
N LYS A 211 4.54 -13.03 12.75
CA LYS A 211 4.90 -13.71 11.51
C LYS A 211 5.90 -12.88 10.71
N ARG A 212 5.64 -11.58 10.59
CA ARG A 212 6.49 -10.65 9.86
C ARG A 212 7.88 -10.51 10.47
N LYS A 213 7.95 -10.42 11.80
CA LYS A 213 9.21 -10.42 12.53
C LYS A 213 10.07 -11.64 12.14
N LYS A 214 9.47 -12.84 12.14
CA LYS A 214 10.17 -14.06 11.72
C LYS A 214 10.66 -13.98 10.27
N GLU A 215 9.80 -13.58 9.32
CA GLU A 215 10.19 -13.45 7.91
C GLU A 215 11.39 -12.51 7.70
N VAL A 216 11.40 -11.38 8.42
CA VAL A 216 12.47 -10.37 8.33
C VAL A 216 13.77 -10.88 8.98
N GLU A 217 13.67 -11.50 10.16
CA GLU A 217 14.82 -12.06 10.88
C GLU A 217 15.42 -13.27 10.15
N GLU A 218 14.60 -14.14 9.55
CA GLU A 218 15.03 -15.27 8.72
C GLU A 218 15.74 -14.80 7.44
N ALA A 219 15.37 -13.64 6.90
CA ALA A 219 16.09 -12.98 5.81
C ALA A 219 17.41 -12.31 6.24
N GLY A 220 17.82 -12.46 7.51
CA GLY A 220 19.01 -11.86 8.08
C GLY A 220 18.92 -10.34 8.26
N LYS A 221 17.69 -9.81 8.37
CA LYS A 221 17.41 -8.38 8.49
C LYS A 221 16.89 -8.05 9.89
N VAL A 222 16.98 -6.77 10.25
CA VAL A 222 16.59 -6.31 11.58
C VAL A 222 15.12 -5.91 11.57
N PHE A 223 14.39 -6.36 12.59
CA PHE A 223 12.99 -5.98 12.83
C PHE A 223 12.86 -5.24 14.16
N PHE A 224 12.23 -4.07 14.12
CA PHE A 224 11.89 -3.28 15.29
C PHE A 224 10.38 -3.18 15.43
N ALA A 225 9.90 -3.34 16.67
CA ALA A 225 8.54 -3.00 17.04
C ALA A 225 8.56 -1.96 18.17
N THR A 226 7.53 -1.12 18.23
CA THR A 226 7.29 -0.25 19.38
C THR A 226 7.16 -1.05 20.69
N ARG A 227 7.52 -0.44 21.82
CA ARG A 227 7.32 -1.04 23.16
C ARG A 227 5.93 -0.77 23.72
N LYS A 228 5.35 0.39 23.38
CA LYS A 228 3.92 0.70 23.59
C LYS A 228 3.13 0.20 22.38
N ARG A 229 1.79 0.28 22.43
CA ARG A 229 0.91 -0.26 21.38
C ARG A 229 1.21 0.36 20.01
N GLU A 230 1.23 1.68 19.93
CA GLU A 230 1.44 2.47 18.71
C GLU A 230 2.30 3.72 18.97
N ILE A 231 2.81 4.36 17.91
CA ILE A 231 3.65 5.55 18.01
C ILE A 231 2.98 6.70 18.78
N GLU A 232 1.65 6.84 18.70
CA GLU A 232 0.87 7.89 19.36
C GLU A 232 0.98 7.78 20.89
N ASN A 233 1.20 6.57 21.44
CA ASN A 233 1.34 6.41 22.88
C ASN A 233 2.65 6.97 23.43
N TYR A 234 3.59 7.37 22.57
CA TYR A 234 4.85 8.03 22.96
C TYR A 234 4.71 9.55 23.02
N LEU A 235 3.61 10.11 22.53
CA LEU A 235 3.32 11.52 22.70
C LEU A 235 2.91 11.77 24.15
N CYS A 236 3.52 12.79 24.77
CA CYS A 236 3.06 13.28 26.05
C CYS A 236 1.71 14.00 25.82
N PRO A 237 0.68 13.77 26.66
CA PRO A 237 -0.57 14.52 26.58
C PRO A 237 -0.39 16.03 26.76
#